data_AF-A0A7Y2B1Q3-F1
#
_entry.id   AF-A0A7Y2B1Q3-F1
#
_cell.length_a   1.000
_cell.length_b   1.000
_cell.length_c   1.000
_cell.angle_alpha   90.00
_cell.angle_beta   90.00
_cell.angle_gamma   90.00
#
_symmetry.space_group_name_H-M   'P 1'
#
loop_
_entity.id
_entity.type
_entity.pdbx_description
1 polymer ?
#
loop_
_entity_poly.entity_id
_entity_poly.type
_entity_poly.pdbx_seq_one_letter_code
_entity_poly.pdbx_strand_id
1 'polypeptide(L)'
;MTPVGGDFFEAWIPPLFDGDVIEYYVCATDDESNVSYDPADAPGTTHGFTVQDALPAIAINEVTADPFDDVNEDGVDHSYEDEFIEIYNAGAVTVDISGWLLSDDDSPGAEFAFPAGTSIAPGEFITLFGGGSPTIFPGQVFTDDGRIGNGLSNTGDTVTLVRAGVLIDEFTWGTEGNMNESMIRVPDGTGPWTRPSQEGRPWSFSPQATNGGGSTRTSQTSWSAVKSLFLD
;
A
#
# COMPACT_ATOMS: atom_id res chain seq x y z
N MET A 1 -35.79 1.49 15.03
CA MET A 1 -35.49 2.84 14.50
C MET A 1 -35.65 3.84 15.64
N THR A 2 -34.75 4.81 15.72
CA THR A 2 -34.77 5.89 16.72
C THR A 2 -35.00 7.22 15.99
N PRO A 3 -35.91 8.09 16.46
CA PRO A 3 -36.07 9.43 15.87
C PRO A 3 -34.82 10.28 16.13
N VAL A 4 -34.31 10.95 15.11
CA VAL A 4 -33.14 11.86 15.21
C VAL A 4 -33.48 13.34 15.01
N GLY A 5 -34.74 13.65 14.71
CA GLY A 5 -35.28 15.01 14.59
C GLY A 5 -36.01 15.23 13.27
N GLY A 6 -37.10 16.00 13.29
CA GLY A 6 -37.99 16.13 12.12
C GLY A 6 -38.54 14.78 11.67
N ASP A 7 -38.54 14.54 10.35
CA ASP A 7 -39.00 13.29 9.72
C ASP A 7 -37.87 12.26 9.52
N PHE A 8 -36.75 12.41 10.25
CA PHE A 8 -35.59 11.53 10.13
C PHE A 8 -35.55 10.47 11.23
N PHE A 9 -35.26 9.24 10.81
CA PHE A 9 -35.12 8.07 11.67
C PHE A 9 -33.81 7.36 11.36
N GLU A 10 -33.17 6.80 12.39
CA GLU A 10 -31.95 5.99 12.23
C GLU A 10 -32.16 4.56 12.75
N ALA A 11 -31.39 3.62 12.22
CA ALA A 11 -31.29 2.26 12.75
C ALA A 11 -29.82 1.83 12.76
N TRP A 12 -29.44 1.10 13.80
CA TRP A 12 -28.14 0.47 13.85
C TRP A 12 -28.20 -0.88 13.14
N ILE A 13 -27.29 -1.08 12.19
CA ILE A 13 -27.06 -2.36 11.52
C ILE A 13 -25.80 -2.98 12.15
N PRO A 14 -25.83 -4.26 12.56
CA PRO A 14 -24.64 -4.95 13.06
C PRO A 14 -23.48 -4.91 12.07
N PRO A 15 -22.23 -5.16 12.51
CA PRO A 15 -21.11 -5.30 11.61
C PRO A 15 -21.40 -6.35 10.52
N LEU A 16 -21.11 -5.98 9.28
CA LEU A 16 -21.25 -6.81 8.08
C LEU A 16 -19.90 -6.88 7.38
N PHE A 17 -19.70 -7.91 6.57
CA PHE A 17 -18.48 -8.14 5.81
C PHE A 17 -18.61 -7.64 4.37
N ASP A 18 -17.47 -7.46 3.70
CA ASP A 18 -17.44 -7.15 2.26
C ASP A 18 -18.26 -8.17 1.46
N GLY A 19 -19.07 -7.67 0.53
CA GLY A 19 -19.96 -8.50 -0.29
C GLY A 19 -21.25 -8.94 0.39
N ASP A 20 -21.45 -8.68 1.69
CA ASP A 20 -22.75 -8.90 2.32
C ASP A 20 -23.81 -8.01 1.67
N VAL A 21 -24.98 -8.57 1.43
CA VAL A 21 -26.13 -7.83 0.89
C VAL A 21 -27.08 -7.48 2.02
N ILE A 22 -27.32 -6.19 2.21
CA ILE A 22 -28.38 -5.67 3.07
C ILE A 22 -29.64 -5.55 2.22
N GLU A 23 -30.65 -6.35 2.53
CA GLU A 23 -32.00 -6.17 2.01
C GLU A 23 -32.86 -5.48 3.06
N TYR A 24 -33.52 -4.38 2.69
CA TYR A 24 -34.37 -3.62 3.61
C TYR A 24 -35.59 -3.03 2.91
N TYR A 25 -36.63 -2.72 3.69
CA TYR A 25 -37.76 -1.90 3.26
C TYR A 25 -38.21 -1.03 4.44
N VAL A 26 -38.85 0.09 4.15
CA VAL A 26 -39.42 0.99 5.16
C VAL A 26 -40.91 0.73 5.26
N CYS A 27 -41.42 0.63 6.48
CA CYS A 27 -42.86 0.60 6.79
C CYS A 27 -43.14 1.76 7.75
N ALA A 28 -44.06 2.64 7.36
CA ALA A 28 -44.52 3.74 8.17
C ALA A 28 -46.01 3.56 8.49
N THR A 29 -46.41 3.87 9.72
CA THR A 29 -47.80 3.85 10.16
C THR A 29 -48.12 5.19 10.81
N ASP A 30 -49.22 5.84 10.38
CA ASP A 30 -49.67 7.09 10.99
C ASP A 30 -50.56 6.86 12.23
N ASP A 31 -50.96 7.94 12.89
CA ASP A 31 -51.77 7.90 14.11
C ASP A 31 -53.20 7.38 13.84
N GLU A 32 -53.66 7.46 12.59
CA GLU A 32 -54.92 6.89 12.09
C GLU A 32 -54.79 5.42 11.64
N SER A 33 -53.63 4.78 11.85
CA SER A 33 -53.33 3.39 11.45
C SER A 33 -53.28 3.14 9.94
N ASN A 34 -53.12 4.18 9.11
CA ASN A 34 -52.77 4.00 7.70
C ASN A 34 -51.31 3.58 7.60
N VAL A 35 -51.03 2.65 6.67
CA VAL A 35 -49.69 2.09 6.47
C VAL A 35 -49.20 2.42 5.07
N SER A 36 -47.95 2.83 4.97
CA SER A 36 -47.22 2.97 3.70
C SER A 36 -45.91 2.19 3.74
N TYR A 37 -45.46 1.78 2.55
CA TYR A 37 -44.23 1.01 2.37
C TYR A 37 -43.32 1.68 1.35
N ASP A 38 -42.01 1.48 1.52
CA ASP A 38 -41.00 1.78 0.51
C ASP A 38 -39.98 0.62 0.42
N PRO A 39 -39.88 -0.08 -0.72
CA PRO A 39 -40.69 0.07 -1.94
C PRO A 39 -42.19 -0.18 -1.68
N ALA A 40 -43.07 0.39 -2.52
CA ALA A 40 -44.52 0.31 -2.32
C ALA A 40 -45.09 -1.13 -2.32
N ASP A 41 -44.37 -2.09 -2.92
CA ASP A 41 -44.71 -3.51 -2.96
C ASP A 41 -43.99 -4.34 -1.88
N ALA A 42 -43.43 -3.71 -0.85
CA ALA A 42 -42.83 -4.45 0.26
C ALA A 42 -43.91 -5.25 1.03
N PRO A 43 -43.58 -6.45 1.55
CA PRO A 43 -42.25 -7.09 1.58
C PRO A 43 -41.90 -7.88 0.30
N GLY A 44 -42.71 -7.81 -0.76
CA GLY A 44 -42.45 -8.51 -2.03
C GLY A 44 -41.20 -8.00 -2.76
N THR A 45 -40.92 -6.70 -2.66
CA THR A 45 -39.69 -6.06 -3.14
C THR A 45 -38.98 -5.34 -2.00
N THR A 46 -37.65 -5.40 -1.98
CA THR A 46 -36.77 -4.71 -1.04
C THR A 46 -35.78 -3.81 -1.76
N HIS A 47 -35.27 -2.81 -1.05
CA HIS A 47 -34.02 -2.14 -1.42
C HIS A 47 -32.85 -3.08 -1.14
N GLY A 48 -31.82 -3.02 -1.97
CA GLY A 48 -30.58 -3.76 -1.79
C GLY A 48 -29.39 -2.81 -1.72
N PHE A 49 -28.53 -3.02 -0.73
CA PHE A 49 -27.21 -2.39 -0.66
C PHE A 49 -26.17 -3.47 -0.44
N THR A 50 -25.21 -3.60 -1.36
CA THR A 50 -24.04 -4.44 -1.14
C THR A 50 -23.03 -3.66 -0.31
N VAL A 51 -22.64 -4.20 0.83
CA VAL A 51 -21.55 -3.66 1.62
C VAL A 51 -20.29 -3.76 0.78
N GLN A 52 -19.76 -2.61 0.37
CA GLN A 52 -18.42 -2.51 -0.16
C GLN A 52 -17.53 -2.11 1.01
N ASP A 53 -16.65 -3.02 1.41
CA ASP A 53 -15.50 -2.64 2.21
C ASP A 53 -14.73 -1.61 1.39
N ALA A 54 -14.51 -0.42 1.96
CA ALA A 54 -13.60 0.52 1.34
C ALA A 54 -12.28 -0.23 1.17
N LEU A 55 -11.72 -0.23 -0.05
CA LEU A 55 -10.46 -0.93 -0.27
C LEU A 55 -9.47 -0.48 0.81
N PRO A 56 -8.78 -1.43 1.46
CA PRO A 56 -7.83 -1.10 2.51
C PRO A 56 -6.85 -0.07 1.95
N ALA A 57 -6.53 0.95 2.75
CA ALA A 57 -5.66 2.05 2.34
C ALA A 57 -4.17 1.64 2.34
N ILE A 58 -3.89 0.45 1.78
CA ILE A 58 -2.55 -0.01 1.45
C ILE A 58 -2.25 0.46 0.04
N ALA A 59 -1.14 1.17 -0.12
CA ALA A 59 -0.73 1.73 -1.39
C ALA A 59 0.72 1.33 -1.68
N ILE A 60 1.05 1.22 -2.96
CA ILE A 60 2.42 1.20 -3.43
C ILE A 60 2.99 2.60 -3.16
N ASN A 61 4.09 2.69 -2.44
CA ASN A 61 4.61 3.94 -1.88
C ASN A 61 5.89 4.42 -2.55
N GLU A 62 6.77 3.49 -2.87
CA GLU A 62 8.07 3.75 -3.49
C GLU A 62 8.45 2.59 -4.40
N VAL A 63 9.03 2.90 -5.56
CA VAL A 63 9.50 1.91 -6.54
C VAL A 63 10.87 2.33 -7.06
N THR A 64 11.83 1.41 -7.04
CA THR A 64 13.20 1.63 -7.50
C THR A 64 13.54 0.64 -8.60
N ALA A 65 13.56 1.11 -9.84
CA ALA A 65 13.91 0.32 -11.02
C ALA A 65 15.41 0.39 -11.38
N ASP A 66 16.08 1.50 -11.10
CA ASP A 66 17.47 1.75 -11.50
C ASP A 66 18.34 2.08 -10.27
N PRO A 67 18.62 1.10 -9.40
CA PRO A 67 19.55 1.31 -8.28
C PRO A 67 20.97 1.55 -8.82
N PHE A 68 21.73 2.44 -8.17
CA PHE A 68 23.14 2.74 -8.52
C PHE A 68 24.13 2.46 -7.36
N ASP A 69 23.63 1.90 -6.26
CA ASP A 69 24.37 1.57 -5.05
C ASP A 69 23.76 0.31 -4.41
N ASP A 70 24.37 -0.21 -3.36
CA ASP A 70 23.86 -1.29 -2.50
C ASP A 70 22.67 -0.77 -1.67
N VAL A 71 21.50 -0.66 -2.30
CA VAL A 71 20.28 -0.08 -1.71
C VAL A 71 19.72 -0.99 -0.62
N ASN A 72 19.89 -2.31 -0.75
CA ASN A 72 19.45 -3.28 0.25
C ASN A 72 20.43 -3.41 1.45
N GLU A 73 21.59 -2.75 1.38
CA GLU A 73 22.64 -2.69 2.40
C GLU A 73 23.11 -4.08 2.89
N ASP A 74 23.20 -5.05 1.97
CA ASP A 74 23.68 -6.41 2.26
C ASP A 74 25.19 -6.61 2.01
N GLY A 75 25.84 -5.59 1.44
CA GLY A 75 27.26 -5.56 1.12
C GLY A 75 27.59 -5.86 -0.34
N VAL A 76 26.58 -6.03 -1.20
CA VAL A 76 26.73 -6.31 -2.63
C VAL A 76 25.84 -5.39 -3.47
N ASP A 77 26.46 -4.49 -4.23
CA ASP A 77 25.79 -3.72 -5.29
C ASP A 77 25.40 -4.65 -6.47
N HIS A 78 24.10 -4.78 -6.71
CA HIS A 78 23.51 -5.63 -7.73
C HIS A 78 22.25 -5.03 -8.36
N SER A 79 22.29 -4.83 -9.68
CA SER A 79 21.26 -4.11 -10.45
C SER A 79 19.82 -4.60 -10.30
N TYR A 80 19.61 -5.87 -9.96
CA TYR A 80 18.26 -6.43 -9.77
C TYR A 80 17.93 -6.79 -8.32
N GLU A 81 18.95 -7.05 -7.48
CA GLU A 81 18.67 -7.45 -6.09
C GLU A 81 18.44 -6.21 -5.22
N ASP A 82 18.95 -5.06 -5.67
CA ASP A 82 18.74 -3.73 -5.08
C ASP A 82 17.49 -3.00 -5.63
N GLU A 83 16.85 -3.54 -6.67
CA GLU A 83 15.50 -3.08 -7.06
C GLU A 83 14.52 -3.36 -5.93
N PHE A 84 13.58 -2.45 -5.69
CA PHE A 84 12.58 -2.67 -4.67
C PHE A 84 11.23 -2.03 -4.97
N ILE A 85 10.21 -2.61 -4.35
CA ILE A 85 8.88 -2.01 -4.21
C ILE A 85 8.56 -1.92 -2.73
N GLU A 86 8.07 -0.76 -2.30
CA GLU A 86 7.56 -0.53 -0.96
C GLU A 86 6.05 -0.34 -0.99
N ILE A 87 5.37 -0.94 -0.01
CA ILE A 87 3.96 -0.67 0.29
C ILE A 87 3.83 0.01 1.65
N TYR A 88 2.81 0.86 1.78
CA TYR A 88 2.55 1.66 2.98
C TYR A 88 1.08 1.57 3.37
N ASN A 89 0.82 1.51 4.68
CA ASN A 89 -0.54 1.60 5.21
C ASN A 89 -0.90 3.06 5.56
N ALA A 90 -1.61 3.72 4.65
CA ALA A 90 -2.16 5.05 4.83
C ALA A 90 -3.47 5.06 5.64
N GLY A 91 -3.98 3.88 6.04
CA GLY A 91 -5.20 3.71 6.82
C GLY A 91 -4.99 3.90 8.33
N ALA A 92 -6.10 3.82 9.06
CA ALA A 92 -6.13 3.95 10.52
C ALA A 92 -6.18 2.59 11.26
N VAL A 93 -6.19 1.47 10.51
CA VAL A 93 -6.29 0.12 11.07
C VAL A 93 -5.19 -0.78 10.51
N THR A 94 -4.76 -1.76 11.30
CA THR A 94 -3.86 -2.81 10.82
C THR A 94 -4.56 -3.66 9.77
N VAL A 95 -3.88 -3.92 8.65
CA VAL A 95 -4.40 -4.74 7.54
C VAL A 95 -3.60 -6.03 7.46
N ASP A 96 -4.29 -7.17 7.45
CA ASP A 96 -3.69 -8.46 7.10
C ASP A 96 -3.58 -8.55 5.57
N ILE A 97 -2.36 -8.70 5.08
CA ILE A 97 -2.05 -8.80 3.65
C ILE A 97 -1.56 -10.19 3.26
N SER A 98 -1.78 -11.19 4.11
CA SER A 98 -1.44 -12.59 3.82
C SER A 98 -2.04 -13.04 2.49
N GLY A 99 -1.19 -13.56 1.59
CA GLY A 99 -1.58 -14.05 0.28
C GLY A 99 -1.97 -12.96 -0.72
N TRP A 100 -1.78 -11.67 -0.41
CA TRP A 100 -1.82 -10.64 -1.43
C TRP A 100 -0.64 -10.82 -2.38
N LEU A 101 -0.82 -10.38 -3.61
CA LEU A 101 0.15 -10.51 -4.69
C LEU A 101 0.70 -9.13 -5.02
N LEU A 102 2.02 -9.01 -5.06
CA LEU A 102 2.74 -7.86 -5.60
C LEU A 102 3.44 -8.31 -6.87
N SER A 103 3.13 -7.68 -8.00
CA SER A 103 3.58 -8.11 -9.32
C SER A 103 4.20 -6.98 -10.09
N ASP A 104 5.14 -7.35 -10.95
CA ASP A 104 5.46 -6.68 -12.20
C ASP A 104 4.48 -7.20 -13.28
N ASP A 105 3.67 -6.32 -13.89
CA ASP A 105 2.52 -6.67 -14.75
C ASP A 105 2.95 -7.28 -16.10
N ASP A 106 4.20 -7.07 -16.51
CA ASP A 106 4.75 -7.68 -17.72
C ASP A 106 5.15 -9.16 -17.53
N SER A 107 5.02 -9.67 -16.29
CA SER A 107 5.54 -10.96 -15.82
C SER A 107 4.47 -11.84 -15.15
N PRO A 108 3.37 -12.18 -15.85
CA PRO A 108 2.27 -12.95 -15.27
C PRO A 108 2.75 -14.33 -14.79
N GLY A 109 2.39 -14.68 -13.55
CA GLY A 109 2.80 -15.92 -12.88
C GLY A 109 4.12 -15.85 -12.11
N ALA A 110 4.79 -14.69 -12.08
CA ALA A 110 5.97 -14.40 -11.26
C ALA A 110 5.65 -13.41 -10.13
N GLU A 111 4.41 -13.42 -9.62
CA GLU A 111 4.00 -12.52 -8.56
C GLU A 111 4.60 -12.92 -7.21
N PHE A 112 5.05 -11.95 -6.42
CA PHE A 112 5.42 -12.17 -5.03
C PHE A 112 4.16 -12.29 -4.17
N ALA A 113 4.00 -13.44 -3.52
CA ALA A 113 2.90 -13.69 -2.60
C ALA A 113 3.33 -13.44 -1.14
N PHE A 114 2.69 -12.48 -0.47
CA PHE A 114 2.99 -12.20 0.93
C PHE A 114 2.71 -13.43 1.82
N PRO A 115 3.66 -13.85 2.67
CA PRO A 115 3.49 -15.03 3.52
C PRO A 115 2.31 -14.92 4.49
N ALA A 116 1.82 -16.07 4.95
CA ALA A 116 0.77 -16.11 5.98
C ALA A 116 1.23 -15.43 7.28
N GLY A 117 0.36 -14.61 7.86
CA GLY A 117 0.63 -13.82 9.06
C GLY A 117 1.24 -12.45 8.80
N THR A 118 1.38 -12.05 7.53
CA THR A 118 1.90 -10.72 7.17
C THR A 118 0.82 -9.68 7.41
N SER A 119 1.11 -8.69 8.25
CA SER A 119 0.20 -7.57 8.51
C SER A 119 0.97 -6.26 8.57
N ILE A 120 0.29 -5.18 8.20
CA ILE A 120 0.87 -3.84 8.16
C ILE A 120 0.05 -2.92 9.06
N ALA A 121 0.67 -2.39 10.11
CA ALA A 121 0.01 -1.47 11.04
C ALA A 121 -0.12 -0.05 10.43
N PRO A 122 -1.01 0.81 10.96
CA PRO A 122 -1.14 2.18 10.48
C PRO A 122 0.19 2.93 10.49
N GLY A 123 0.56 3.53 9.35
CA GLY A 123 1.81 4.28 9.23
C GLY A 123 3.07 3.44 9.07
N GLU A 124 2.95 2.12 8.96
CA GLU A 124 4.09 1.23 8.73
C GLU A 124 4.29 0.92 7.24
N PHE A 125 5.50 0.45 6.93
CA PHE A 125 5.97 0.11 5.59
C PHE A 125 6.33 -1.37 5.52
N ILE A 126 6.24 -1.95 4.32
CA ILE A 126 6.84 -3.24 3.98
C ILE A 126 7.60 -3.07 2.67
N THR A 127 8.84 -3.54 2.64
CA THR A 127 9.70 -3.46 1.45
C THR A 127 9.93 -4.86 0.88
N LEU A 128 9.75 -5.02 -0.42
CA LEU A 128 10.18 -6.17 -1.20
C LEU A 128 11.39 -5.76 -2.04
N PHE A 129 12.55 -6.35 -1.77
CA PHE A 129 13.72 -6.26 -2.66
C PHE A 129 13.71 -7.41 -3.67
N GLY A 130 14.36 -7.23 -4.82
CA GLY A 130 14.51 -8.31 -5.79
C GLY A 130 15.28 -9.52 -5.26
N GLY A 131 16.20 -9.33 -4.32
CA GLY A 131 16.93 -10.44 -3.71
C GLY A 131 17.85 -10.00 -2.57
N GLY A 132 18.98 -10.69 -2.42
CA GLY A 132 19.98 -10.34 -1.41
C GLY A 132 19.64 -10.78 0.02
N SER A 133 20.36 -10.20 0.99
CA SER A 133 20.20 -10.47 2.43
C SER A 133 20.16 -9.17 3.28
N PRO A 134 19.17 -8.28 3.04
CA PRO A 134 18.99 -7.06 3.81
C PRO A 134 18.72 -7.36 5.29
N THR A 135 19.53 -6.81 6.20
CA THR A 135 19.43 -7.11 7.66
C THR A 135 19.30 -5.89 8.56
N ILE A 136 19.40 -4.69 8.01
CA ILE A 136 19.54 -3.46 8.79
C ILE A 136 18.27 -2.60 8.87
N PHE A 137 17.23 -2.97 8.12
CA PHE A 137 15.97 -2.23 8.08
C PHE A 137 15.12 -2.49 9.34
N PRO A 138 14.46 -1.46 9.91
CA PRO A 138 13.76 -1.57 11.19
C PRO A 138 12.42 -2.33 11.13
N GLY A 139 11.78 -2.34 9.97
CA GLY A 139 10.47 -2.91 9.68
C GLY A 139 10.56 -4.19 8.84
N GLN A 140 9.43 -4.61 8.28
CA GLN A 140 9.35 -5.87 7.53
C GLN A 140 10.00 -5.72 6.15
N VAL A 141 10.95 -6.61 5.87
CA VAL A 141 11.60 -6.75 4.58
C VAL A 141 11.39 -8.17 4.06
N PHE A 142 11.08 -8.26 2.78
CA PHE A 142 11.07 -9.49 2.02
C PHE A 142 12.07 -9.38 0.86
N THR A 143 12.50 -10.52 0.38
CA THR A 143 13.31 -10.65 -0.83
C THR A 143 12.65 -11.65 -1.76
N ASP A 144 12.73 -11.38 -3.06
CA ASP A 144 12.32 -12.30 -4.10
C ASP A 144 13.48 -13.20 -4.55
N ASP A 145 13.33 -13.93 -5.66
CA ASP A 145 14.29 -14.92 -6.17
C ASP A 145 15.44 -14.35 -7.02
N GLY A 146 15.83 -13.10 -6.74
CA GLY A 146 16.93 -12.36 -7.37
C GLY A 146 16.46 -11.21 -8.27
N ARG A 147 15.14 -11.13 -8.53
CA ARG A 147 14.45 -10.05 -9.24
C ARG A 147 13.00 -9.97 -8.75
N ILE A 148 12.38 -8.81 -8.86
CA ILE A 148 10.92 -8.69 -8.74
C ILE A 148 10.33 -8.96 -10.12
N GLY A 149 9.53 -10.02 -10.28
CA GLY A 149 9.01 -10.42 -11.58
C GLY A 149 10.13 -10.78 -12.57
N ASN A 150 10.26 -10.06 -13.69
CA ASN A 150 11.38 -10.24 -14.62
C ASN A 150 12.54 -9.23 -14.42
N GLY A 151 12.38 -8.32 -13.46
CA GLY A 151 13.25 -7.17 -13.17
C GLY A 151 12.59 -5.87 -13.60
N LEU A 152 12.54 -4.88 -12.71
CA LEU A 152 11.80 -3.64 -12.93
C LEU A 152 12.43 -2.80 -14.06
N SER A 153 11.71 -2.60 -15.16
CA SER A 153 12.28 -1.93 -16.34
C SER A 153 12.60 -0.44 -16.11
N ASN A 154 13.87 -0.06 -16.31
CA ASN A 154 14.32 1.35 -16.28
C ASN A 154 13.57 2.26 -17.29
N THR A 155 13.04 1.69 -18.37
CA THR A 155 12.44 2.47 -19.47
C THR A 155 10.92 2.55 -19.43
N GLY A 156 10.33 1.89 -18.44
CA GLY A 156 8.91 1.90 -18.17
C GLY A 156 8.40 0.50 -17.90
N ASP A 157 7.54 0.42 -16.89
CA ASP A 157 6.93 -0.80 -16.40
C ASP A 157 5.65 -0.50 -15.62
N THR A 158 4.96 -1.54 -15.17
CA THR A 158 3.80 -1.41 -14.27
C THR A 158 3.89 -2.40 -13.12
N VAL A 159 3.73 -1.91 -11.89
CA VAL A 159 3.59 -2.76 -10.70
C VAL A 159 2.16 -2.73 -10.18
N THR A 160 1.67 -3.89 -9.74
CA THR A 160 0.31 -4.06 -9.22
C THR A 160 0.32 -4.71 -7.85
N LEU A 161 -0.56 -4.24 -6.97
CA LEU A 161 -0.87 -4.85 -5.68
C LEU A 161 -2.30 -5.40 -5.73
N VAL A 162 -2.46 -6.71 -5.54
CA VAL A 162 -3.73 -7.42 -5.75
C VAL A 162 -4.12 -8.25 -4.53
N ARG A 163 -5.39 -8.15 -4.12
CA ARG A 163 -6.02 -8.95 -3.06
C ARG A 163 -7.07 -9.88 -3.68
N ALA A 164 -6.81 -11.18 -3.71
CA ALA A 164 -7.77 -12.18 -4.19
C ALA A 164 -8.39 -11.84 -5.58
N GLY A 165 -7.58 -11.31 -6.49
CA GLY A 165 -8.00 -10.88 -7.84
C GLY A 165 -8.58 -9.47 -7.93
N VAL A 166 -8.69 -8.75 -6.81
CA VAL A 166 -9.09 -7.34 -6.77
C VAL A 166 -7.84 -6.46 -6.74
N LEU A 167 -7.68 -5.58 -7.73
CA LEU A 167 -6.63 -4.58 -7.74
C LEU A 167 -6.80 -3.61 -6.58
N ILE A 168 -5.77 -3.48 -5.74
CA ILE A 168 -5.72 -2.54 -4.62
C ILE A 168 -5.06 -1.23 -5.05
N ASP A 169 -3.88 -1.32 -5.66
CA ASP A 169 -3.15 -0.16 -6.19
C ASP A 169 -2.25 -0.59 -7.36
N GLU A 170 -1.90 0.37 -8.21
CA GLU A 170 -1.06 0.19 -9.38
C GLU A 170 -0.18 1.42 -9.58
N PHE A 171 1.02 1.20 -10.09
CA PHE A 171 1.86 2.27 -10.56
C PHE A 171 2.56 1.91 -11.87
N THR A 172 2.35 2.74 -12.89
CA THR A 172 3.07 2.70 -14.16
C THR A 172 4.05 3.86 -14.24
N TRP A 173 5.28 3.58 -14.65
CA TRP A 173 6.28 4.60 -14.99
C TRP A 173 6.78 4.43 -16.42
N GLY A 174 7.47 5.45 -16.92
CA GLY A 174 8.17 5.46 -18.19
C GLY A 174 9.68 5.60 -18.03
N THR A 175 10.31 6.38 -18.90
CA THR A 175 11.77 6.57 -18.92
C THR A 175 12.34 7.23 -17.66
N GLU A 176 11.50 7.81 -16.81
CA GLU A 176 11.88 8.34 -15.51
C GLU A 176 12.40 7.27 -14.54
N GLY A 177 12.15 5.98 -14.79
CA GLY A 177 12.77 4.88 -14.04
C GLY A 177 14.30 4.86 -14.18
N ASN A 178 14.84 5.33 -15.31
CA ASN A 178 16.29 5.35 -15.61
C ASN A 178 17.00 6.60 -15.06
N MET A 179 16.64 7.04 -13.86
CA MET A 179 17.11 8.29 -13.27
C MET A 179 17.99 8.10 -12.03
N ASN A 180 18.39 6.86 -11.72
CA ASN A 180 19.20 6.55 -10.53
C ASN A 180 18.54 7.03 -9.21
N GLU A 181 17.23 6.98 -9.13
CA GLU A 181 16.44 7.35 -7.94
C GLU A 181 15.07 6.68 -8.01
N SER A 182 14.44 6.50 -6.86
CA SER A 182 13.10 5.94 -6.78
C SER A 182 12.05 6.88 -7.34
N MET A 183 10.94 6.30 -7.78
CA MET A 183 9.66 6.97 -7.84
C MET A 183 9.04 6.89 -6.44
N ILE A 184 8.60 8.03 -5.88
CA ILE A 184 8.04 8.13 -4.53
C ILE A 184 6.66 8.79 -4.55
N ARG A 185 5.77 8.41 -3.62
CA ARG A 185 4.54 9.17 -3.34
C ARG A 185 4.79 10.23 -2.27
N VAL A 186 4.40 11.48 -2.53
CA VAL A 186 4.52 12.58 -1.55
C VAL A 186 3.19 13.33 -1.42
N PRO A 187 2.46 13.24 -0.28
CA PRO A 187 2.73 12.43 0.92
C PRO A 187 2.65 10.92 0.69
N ASP A 188 3.18 10.13 1.63
CA ASP A 188 3.14 8.66 1.58
C ASP A 188 1.72 8.11 1.37
N GLY A 189 1.62 7.10 0.51
CA GLY A 189 0.41 6.34 0.15
C GLY A 189 -0.73 7.11 -0.53
N THR A 190 -0.69 8.45 -0.56
CA THR A 190 -1.82 9.28 -1.02
C THR A 190 -1.41 10.35 -2.02
N GLY A 191 -0.14 10.72 -2.03
CA GLY A 191 0.41 11.75 -2.89
C GLY A 191 0.54 11.34 -4.35
N PRO A 192 0.73 12.33 -5.24
CA PRO A 192 1.20 12.07 -6.59
C PRO A 192 2.59 11.42 -6.56
N TRP A 193 2.89 10.66 -7.61
CA TRP A 193 4.22 10.15 -7.88
C TRP A 193 5.16 11.30 -8.32
N THR A 194 6.33 11.33 -7.71
CA THR A 194 7.40 12.30 -7.95
C THR A 194 8.73 11.58 -7.77
N ARG A 195 9.84 12.32 -7.85
CA ARG A 195 11.17 11.80 -7.55
C ARG A 195 11.82 12.61 -6.44
N PRO A 196 12.71 12.01 -5.64
CA PRO A 196 13.42 12.72 -4.59
C PRO A 196 14.09 14.02 -5.07
N SER A 197 14.74 14.00 -6.24
CA SER A 197 15.36 15.17 -6.85
C SER A 197 14.37 16.30 -7.19
N GLN A 198 13.14 15.94 -7.60
CA GLN A 198 12.07 16.90 -7.94
C GLN A 198 11.49 17.55 -6.68
N GLU A 199 11.53 16.86 -5.56
CA GLU A 199 11.15 17.34 -4.23
C GLU A 199 12.31 18.04 -3.48
N GLY A 200 13.49 18.15 -4.10
CA GLY A 200 14.68 18.74 -3.49
C GLY A 200 15.23 17.94 -2.30
N ARG A 201 15.00 16.62 -2.29
CA ARG A 201 15.50 15.71 -1.25
C ARG A 201 16.99 15.43 -1.43
N PRO A 202 17.74 15.19 -0.33
CA PRO A 202 19.18 14.91 -0.39
C PRO A 202 19.51 13.43 -0.59
N TRP A 203 18.54 12.59 -0.92
CA TRP A 203 18.64 11.13 -1.05
C TRP A 203 17.96 10.68 -2.34
N SER A 204 18.38 9.54 -2.90
CA SER A 204 17.81 8.96 -4.12
C SER A 204 16.85 7.80 -3.83
N PHE A 205 17.00 7.15 -2.68
CA PHE A 205 16.20 6.00 -2.26
C PHE A 205 15.87 6.14 -0.77
N SER A 206 14.71 5.66 -0.36
CA SER A 206 14.21 5.79 1.01
C SER A 206 13.46 4.57 1.54
N PRO A 207 13.96 3.32 1.35
CA PRO A 207 13.30 2.15 1.90
C PRO A 207 13.04 2.29 3.41
N GLN A 208 11.78 2.05 3.78
CA GLN A 208 11.19 2.16 5.11
C GLN A 208 11.26 3.54 5.76
N ALA A 209 11.29 4.60 4.95
CA ALA A 209 11.27 5.96 5.44
C ALA A 209 10.11 6.76 4.83
N THR A 210 9.63 7.73 5.60
CA THR A 210 8.57 8.63 5.11
C THR A 210 9.08 9.49 3.97
N ASN A 211 8.37 9.48 2.84
CA ASN A 211 8.59 10.40 1.72
C ASN A 211 8.08 11.80 2.06
N GLY A 212 7.07 11.92 2.93
CA GLY A 212 6.52 13.18 3.43
C GLY A 212 7.20 13.71 4.70
N GLY A 213 7.32 15.05 4.81
CA GLY A 213 7.80 15.72 6.03
C GLY A 213 9.33 15.88 6.10
N GLY A 214 9.77 16.94 6.78
CA GLY A 214 11.19 17.26 6.97
C GLY A 214 11.91 16.36 7.97
N SER A 215 11.52 15.08 8.06
CA SER A 215 12.24 14.11 8.88
C SER A 215 13.54 13.76 8.16
N THR A 216 14.62 14.41 8.59
CA THR A 216 15.96 13.94 8.31
C THR A 216 16.04 12.48 8.73
N ARG A 217 16.40 11.58 7.79
CA ARG A 217 17.06 10.31 8.09
C ARG A 217 17.95 10.56 9.30
N THR A 218 17.69 9.90 10.44
CA THR A 218 18.74 9.82 11.44
C THR A 218 19.84 9.07 10.71
N SER A 219 20.84 9.82 10.29
CA SER A 219 21.94 9.30 9.51
C SER A 219 22.61 8.27 10.37
N GLN A 220 22.25 7.00 10.17
CA GLN A 220 23.13 5.90 10.53
C GLN A 220 24.27 6.00 9.51
N THR A 221 25.17 6.92 9.81
CA THR A 221 26.49 6.98 9.21
C THR A 221 27.12 5.65 9.54
N SER A 222 27.25 4.78 8.53
CA SER A 222 28.19 3.69 8.56
C SER A 222 29.58 4.30 8.75
N TRP A 223 30.05 4.35 10.00
CA TRP A 223 31.42 4.70 10.34
C TRP A 223 32.34 3.54 9.94
N SER A 224 32.53 3.31 8.64
CA SER A 224 33.50 2.33 8.13
C SER A 224 34.86 2.96 7.74
N ALA A 225 35.08 4.26 7.95
CA ALA A 225 36.33 4.92 7.55
C ALA A 225 36.94 5.85 8.61
N VAL A 226 37.34 5.32 9.77
CA VAL A 226 38.48 5.88 10.53
C VAL A 226 39.43 4.75 10.93
N LYS A 227 40.38 4.44 10.05
CA LYS A 227 41.60 3.69 10.41
C LYS A 227 42.49 4.61 11.25
N SER A 228 42.54 4.34 12.56
CA SER A 228 43.58 4.72 13.52
C SER A 228 43.97 6.21 13.62
N LEU A 229 43.72 6.81 14.78
CA LEU A 229 44.43 8.02 15.23
C LEU A 229 45.52 7.57 16.22
N PHE A 230 46.79 7.67 15.81
CA PHE A 230 47.92 7.56 16.74
C PHE A 230 48.03 8.87 17.53
N LEU A 231 48.22 8.76 18.84
CA LEU A 231 48.62 9.87 19.70
C LEU A 231 50.13 9.76 19.91
N ASP A 232 50.87 10.79 19.48
CA ASP A 232 52.21 11.09 20.00
C ASP A 232 52.10 11.83 21.33
#